data_AF-A0A2G5IFE0-F1
#
_entry.id   AF-A0A2G5IFE0-F1
#
_cell.length_a   1.000
_cell.length_b   1.000
_cell.length_c   1.000
_cell.angle_alpha   90.00
_cell.angle_beta   90.00
_cell.angle_gamma   90.00
#
_symmetry.space_group_name_H-M   'P 1'
#
loop_
_entity.id
_entity.type
_entity.pdbx_description
1 polymer ?
#
loop_
_entity_poly.entity_id
_entity_poly.type
_entity_poly.pdbx_seq_one_letter_code
_entity_poly.pdbx_strand_id
1 'polypeptide(L)' 'MIGSPNLASLLTAYYQCGHCTSETDTRTDESGLMHVVIHHDDGCPVLNGHVSALGDVLRAAIPDTFRP' A
#
# COMPACT_ATOMS: atom_id res chain seq x y z
N MET A 1 -3.63 -5.18 -21.29
CA MET A 1 -2.52 -5.62 -20.43
C MET A 1 -3.06 -5.71 -19.01
N ILE A 2 -3.36 -6.92 -18.56
CA ILE A 2 -3.75 -7.24 -17.18
C ILE A 2 -2.46 -7.17 -16.36
N GLY A 3 -2.49 -6.47 -15.22
CA GLY A 3 -1.31 -6.15 -14.42
C GLY A 3 -0.39 -7.36 -14.23
N SER A 4 0.91 -7.16 -14.48
CA SER A 4 1.89 -8.23 -14.41
C SER A 4 1.80 -8.91 -13.02
N PRO A 5 1.66 -10.25 -12.96
CA PRO A 5 1.49 -10.97 -11.69
C PRO A 5 2.63 -10.70 -10.69
N ASN A 6 3.80 -10.31 -11.20
CA ASN A 6 4.94 -9.92 -10.36
C ASN A 6 4.68 -8.63 -9.55
N LEU A 7 3.90 -7.66 -10.05
CA LEU A 7 3.84 -6.34 -9.45
C LEU A 7 3.00 -6.34 -8.18
N ALA A 8 1.82 -6.96 -8.17
CA ALA A 8 1.04 -7.01 -6.94
C ALA A 8 1.70 -7.91 -5.89
N SER A 9 2.33 -9.03 -6.29
CA SER A 9 3.11 -9.83 -5.35
C SER A 9 4.28 -9.04 -4.75
N LEU A 10 4.97 -8.21 -5.55
CA LEU A 10 6.00 -7.30 -5.05
C LEU A 10 5.41 -6.25 -4.10
N LEU A 11 4.30 -5.61 -4.47
CA LEU A 11 3.65 -4.61 -3.62
C LEU A 11 3.19 -5.23 -2.30
N THR A 12 2.61 -6.43 -2.31
CA THR A 12 2.24 -7.16 -1.08
C THR A 12 3.47 -7.45 -0.23
N ALA A 13 4.57 -7.92 -0.82
CA ALA A 13 5.79 -8.26 -0.08
C ALA A 13 6.52 -7.04 0.52
N TYR A 14 6.39 -5.85 -0.08
CA TYR A 14 7.13 -4.66 0.33
C TYR A 14 6.27 -3.58 1.01
N TYR A 15 4.94 -3.67 0.94
CA TYR A 15 4.07 -2.70 1.60
C TYR A 15 3.96 -3.01 3.09
N GLN A 16 4.26 -1.99 3.90
CA GLN A 16 3.98 -1.97 5.34
C GLN A 16 3.40 -0.60 5.70
N CYS A 17 2.33 -0.58 6.50
CA CYS A 17 1.81 0.67 7.04
C CYS A 17 2.81 1.30 8.01
N GLY A 18 3.10 2.59 7.84
CA GLY A 18 4.00 3.32 8.75
C GLY A 18 3.41 3.64 10.13
N HIS A 19 2.13 3.31 10.38
CA HIS A 19 1.41 3.70 11.61
C HIS A 19 0.91 2.51 12.44
N CYS A 20 0.99 1.28 11.91
CA CYS A 20 0.48 0.08 12.57
C CYS A 20 1.23 -1.17 12.09
N THR A 21 1.02 -2.32 12.74
CA THR A 21 1.58 -3.62 12.34
C THR A 21 0.75 -4.28 11.24
N SER A 22 0.47 -3.55 10.16
CA SER A 22 -0.40 -4.03 9.09
C SER A 22 0.10 -5.34 8.46
N GLU A 23 -0.84 -6.17 8.01
CA GLU A 23 -0.57 -7.33 7.16
C GLU A 23 -1.07 -7.09 5.74
N THR A 24 -0.47 -7.76 4.77
CA THR A 24 -0.81 -7.60 3.35
C THR A 24 -1.11 -8.96 2.71
N ASP A 25 -2.06 -8.96 1.78
CA ASP A 25 -2.42 -10.14 0.99
C ASP A 25 -2.75 -9.75 -0.46
N THR A 26 -2.95 -10.74 -1.33
CA THR A 26 -3.45 -10.56 -2.69
C THR A 26 -4.76 -11.30 -2.88
N ARG A 27 -5.74 -10.66 -3.52
CA ARG A 27 -6.98 -11.30 -3.99
C ARG A 27 -7.21 -11.04 -5.46
N THR A 28 -7.71 -12.02 -6.19
CA THR A 28 -8.16 -11.82 -7.58
C THR A 28 -9.68 -11.75 -7.60
N ASP A 29 -10.25 -10.74 -8.27
CA ASP A 29 -11.69 -10.60 -8.40
C ASP A 29 -12.27 -11.41 -9.57
N GLU A 30 -13.60 -11.38 -9.72
CA GLU A 30 -14.34 -12.11 -10.76
C GLU A 30 -13.96 -11.65 -12.18
N SER A 31 -13.42 -10.44 -12.34
CA SER A 31 -12.94 -9.91 -13.61
C SER A 31 -11.49 -10.31 -13.93
N GLY A 32 -10.84 -11.04 -13.02
CA GLY A 32 -9.44 -11.45 -13.14
C GLY A 32 -8.45 -10.35 -12.76
N LEU A 33 -8.90 -9.26 -12.12
CA LEU A 33 -8.01 -8.21 -11.63
C LEU A 33 -7.48 -8.60 -10.24
N MET A 34 -6.17 -8.44 -10.07
CA MET A 34 -5.49 -8.69 -8.81
C MET A 34 -5.44 -7.40 -7.97
N HIS A 35 -5.88 -7.53 -6.72
CA HIS A 35 -5.94 -6.46 -5.73
C HIS A 35 -4.97 -6.78 -4.59
N VAL A 36 -4.29 -5.76 -4.10
CA VAL A 36 -3.55 -5.84 -2.83
C VAL A 36 -4.52 -5.49 -1.71
N VAL A 37 -4.62 -6.37 -0.72
CA VAL A 37 -5.42 -6.15 0.49
C VAL A 37 -4.47 -5.76 1.61
N ILE A 38 -4.83 -4.72 2.37
CA ILE A 38 -4.06 -4.24 3.50
C ILE A 38 -4.95 -4.36 4.74
N HIS A 39 -4.52 -5.18 5.69
CA HIS A 39 -5.16 -5.37 6.98
C HIS A 39 -4.49 -4.45 8.01
N HIS A 40 -5.25 -3.53 8.57
CA HIS A 40 -4.77 -2.62 9.61
C HIS A 40 -5.16 -3.12 11.00
N ASP A 41 -4.34 -2.78 12.00
CA ASP A 41 -4.73 -2.95 13.40
C ASP A 41 -5.96 -2.08 13.73
N ASP A 42 -6.76 -2.56 14.69
CA ASP A 42 -7.86 -1.77 15.25
C ASP A 42 -7.34 -0.44 15.80
N GLY A 43 -7.94 0.66 15.34
CA GLY A 43 -7.55 2.02 15.75
C GLY A 43 -6.40 2.64 14.96
N CYS A 44 -5.90 1.98 13.90
CA CYS A 44 -4.91 2.60 13.01
C CYS A 44 -5.40 3.98 12.51
N PRO A 45 -4.60 5.05 12.64
CA PRO A 45 -5.00 6.40 12.23
C PRO A 45 -5.44 6.54 10.76
N VAL A 46 -4.94 5.64 9.90
CA VAL A 46 -5.34 5.53 8.48
C VAL A 46 -6.82 5.25 8.34
N LEU A 47 -7.38 4.37 9.18
CA LEU A 47 -8.79 3.99 9.12
C LEU A 47 -9.73 5.13 9.52
N ASN A 48 -9.26 6.02 10.39
CA ASN A 48 -10.04 7.15 10.91
C ASN A 48 -9.74 8.47 10.18
N GLY A 49 -8.93 8.45 9.11
CA GLY A 49 -8.55 9.65 8.35
C GLY A 49 -7.66 10.65 9.12
N HIS A 50 -7.05 10.23 10.22
CA HIS A 50 -6.19 11.04 11.09
C HIS A 50 -4.71 10.90 10.74
N VAL A 51 -4.39 10.61 9.48
CA VAL A 51 -3.01 10.59 9.02
C VAL A 51 -2.53 12.03 8.84
N SER A 52 -1.39 12.37 9.43
CA SER A 52 -0.80 13.69 9.23
C SER A 52 -0.44 13.90 7.77
N ALA A 53 -0.98 14.94 7.14
CA ALA A 53 -0.66 15.30 5.75
C ALA A 53 0.82 15.69 5.56
N LEU A 54 1.56 15.96 6.64
CA LEU A 54 2.98 16.29 6.57
C LEU A 54 3.81 15.17 5.93
N GLY A 55 3.48 13.91 6.19
CA GLY A 55 4.17 12.76 5.58
C GLY A 55 3.97 12.73 4.06
N ASP A 56 2.75 12.97 3.59
CA ASP A 56 2.42 13.01 2.16
C ASP A 56 3.02 14.22 1.46
N VAL A 57 3.03 15.39 2.11
CA VAL A 57 3.68 16.61 1.59
C VAL A 57 5.19 16.38 1.44
N LEU A 58 5.84 15.76 2.44
CA LEU A 58 7.27 15.43 2.36
C LEU A 58 7.54 14.37 1.29
N ARG A 59 6.70 13.33 1.18
CA ARG A 59 6.85 12.29 0.16
C ARG A 59 6.63 12.82 -1.26
N ALA A 60 5.70 13.76 -1.45
CA ALA A 60 5.47 14.42 -2.73
C ALA A 60 6.58 15.45 -3.08
N ALA A 61 7.23 16.04 -2.08
CA ALA A 61 8.33 16.98 -2.26
C ALA A 61 9.66 16.29 -2.60
N ILE A 62 9.81 15.00 -2.24
CA ILE A 62 10.93 14.17 -2.69
C ILE A 62 10.54 13.62 -4.07
N PRO A 63 11.23 14.02 -5.16
CA PRO A 63 10.95 13.44 -6.47
C PRO A 63 11.12 11.92 -6.39
N ASP A 64 10.24 11.18 -7.07
CA ASP A 64 10.32 9.72 -7.26
C ASP A 64 11.56 9.36 -8.11
N THR A 65 12.75 9.71 -7.64
CA THR A 65 13.98 9.10 -8.13
C THR A 65 13.99 7.68 -7.58
N PHE A 66 13.58 6.73 -8.43
CA PHE A 66 13.89 5.32 -8.33
C PHE A 66 15.23 5.15 -7.60
N ARG A 67 15.21 4.58 -6.40
CA ARG A 67 16.44 4.02 -5.83
C ARG A 67 16.79 2.78 -6.67
N PRO A 68 18.05 2.65 -7.12
CA PRO A 68 18.50 1.47 -7.84
C PRO A 68 18.39 0.20 -6.99
#